data_AF-A0A8C7WPI6-F1
#
_entry.id   AF-A0A8C7WPI6-F1
#
_cell.length_a   1.000
_cell.length_b   1.000
_cell.length_c   1.000
_cell.angle_alpha   90.00
_cell.angle_beta   90.00
_cell.angle_gamma   90.00
#
_symmetry.space_group_name_H-M   'P 1'
#
loop_
_entity.id
_entity.type
_entity.pdbx_description
1 polymer ?
#
loop_
_entity_poly.entity_id
_entity_poly.type
_entity_poly.pdbx_seq_one_letter_code
_entity_poly.pdbx_strand_id
1 'polypeptide(L)'
;MMKDCLQFLIEPAKKLKVRLKGSRRRVTQQEKEPLVESQLFIMELARELNRLCQRSNILAHIWTCEDVWPPQLCRDFIVDWAAVLERRVQHKILPSEFQYEKRAWREQLLCMLESGGEYDMGPHKRVIMDWTREIRSRTQPPMWPGEPTMLMLDDLELQWKRGRLPTLLPAVELLMLALLNADAPVKEDVTKTWLLKKQRSQRMGARARTRKHL
;
A
#
# COMPACT_ATOMS: atom_id res chain seq x y z
N MET A 1 -26.24 46.94 -15.77
CA MET A 1 -26.04 46.22 -14.49
C MET A 1 -25.85 44.74 -14.79
N MET A 2 -24.91 44.03 -14.13
CA MET A 2 -24.37 42.66 -14.37
C MET A 2 -22.95 42.55 -14.95
N LYS A 3 -22.13 43.62 -14.96
CA LYS A 3 -20.69 43.49 -15.24
C LYS A 3 -19.80 43.70 -14.00
N ASP A 4 -20.30 44.41 -13.00
CA ASP A 4 -19.52 44.75 -11.80
C ASP A 4 -19.59 43.68 -10.69
N CYS A 5 -20.59 42.79 -10.71
CA CYS A 5 -20.71 41.71 -9.71
C CYS A 5 -19.78 40.51 -9.97
N LEU A 6 -19.22 40.39 -11.18
CA LEU A 6 -18.33 39.28 -11.52
C LEU A 6 -16.85 39.59 -11.26
N GLN A 7 -16.44 40.86 -11.18
CA GLN A 7 -15.05 41.20 -10.86
C GLN A 7 -14.64 40.73 -9.46
N PHE A 8 -15.56 40.70 -8.50
CA PHE A 8 -15.31 40.25 -7.13
C PHE A 8 -14.98 38.75 -7.02
N LEU A 9 -15.43 37.92 -7.97
CA LEU A 9 -15.14 36.47 -8.00
C LEU A 9 -13.93 36.12 -8.90
N ILE A 10 -13.58 37.00 -9.84
CA ILE A 10 -12.47 36.77 -10.78
C ILE A 10 -11.11 36.99 -10.10
N GLU A 11 -10.99 37.98 -9.22
CA GLU A 11 -9.73 38.27 -8.51
C GLU A 11 -9.30 37.18 -7.50
N PRO A 12 -10.21 36.65 -6.65
CA PRO A 12 -9.90 35.54 -5.76
C PRO A 12 -9.57 34.26 -6.54
N ALA A 13 -10.24 33.99 -7.67
CA ALA A 13 -10.00 32.80 -8.49
C ALA A 13 -8.62 32.81 -9.17
N LYS A 14 -8.12 33.99 -9.59
CA LYS A 14 -6.77 34.14 -10.15
C LYS A 14 -5.69 33.98 -9.06
N LYS A 15 -5.91 34.53 -7.85
CA LYS A 15 -5.02 34.30 -6.69
C LYS A 15 -5.09 32.86 -6.17
N LEU A 16 -6.24 32.19 -6.22
CA LEU A 16 -6.42 30.77 -5.89
C LEU A 16 -5.74 29.86 -6.90
N LYS A 17 -5.81 30.13 -8.21
CA LYS A 17 -5.04 29.38 -9.22
C LYS A 17 -3.54 29.54 -9.03
N VAL A 18 -3.04 30.72 -8.64
CA VAL A 18 -1.61 30.92 -8.35
C VAL A 18 -1.21 30.28 -7.01
N ARG A 19 -2.06 30.31 -5.97
CA ARG A 19 -1.81 29.62 -4.70
C ARG A 19 -1.93 28.09 -4.80
N LEU A 20 -2.82 27.54 -5.63
CA LEU A 20 -2.92 26.09 -5.87
C LEU A 20 -1.87 25.58 -6.85
N LYS A 21 -1.50 26.36 -7.89
CA LYS A 21 -0.41 26.00 -8.81
C LYS A 21 0.98 26.25 -8.19
N GLY A 22 1.06 27.10 -7.17
CA GLY A 22 2.24 27.36 -6.34
C GLY A 22 2.38 26.45 -5.10
N SER A 23 1.28 25.99 -4.49
CA SER A 23 1.36 25.05 -3.36
C SER A 23 1.54 23.59 -3.81
N ARG A 24 1.10 23.24 -5.03
CA ARG A 24 1.34 21.91 -5.63
C ARG A 24 2.79 21.68 -6.08
N ARG A 25 3.67 22.68 -5.90
CA ARG A 25 5.12 22.59 -6.18
C ARG A 25 6.02 22.95 -4.99
N ARG A 26 5.47 23.29 -3.82
CA ARG A 26 6.26 23.81 -2.68
C ARG A 26 6.05 23.10 -1.34
N VAL A 27 5.68 21.81 -1.36
CA VAL A 27 5.81 20.96 -0.17
C VAL A 27 6.60 19.73 -0.58
N THR A 28 7.89 19.77 -0.24
CA THR A 28 8.86 18.68 -0.19
C THR A 28 9.41 18.10 -1.51
N GLN A 29 10.03 18.94 -2.34
CA GLN A 29 11.43 18.65 -2.73
C GLN A 29 12.34 19.32 -1.68
N GLN A 30 12.21 18.92 -0.41
CA GLN A 30 13.41 18.78 0.39
C GLN A 30 14.19 17.66 -0.30
N GLU A 31 15.51 17.68 -0.25
CA GLU A 31 16.35 16.53 -0.58
C GLU A 31 15.93 15.36 0.32
N LYS A 32 14.82 14.69 -0.01
CA LYS A 32 14.47 13.39 0.53
C LYS A 32 15.48 12.48 -0.13
N GLU A 33 16.29 11.84 0.70
CA GLU A 33 17.15 10.74 0.24
C GLU A 33 16.35 9.86 -0.71
N PRO A 34 16.96 9.40 -1.82
CA PRO A 34 16.28 8.52 -2.75
C PRO A 34 15.71 7.32 -1.99
N LEU A 35 14.46 6.98 -2.25
CA LEU A 35 13.82 5.83 -1.61
C LEU A 35 14.67 4.59 -1.84
N VAL A 36 14.92 3.84 -0.78
CA VAL A 36 15.64 2.57 -0.88
C VAL A 36 14.74 1.50 -1.48
N GLU A 37 15.34 0.41 -1.93
CA GLU A 37 14.67 -0.66 -2.68
C GLU A 37 13.42 -1.21 -1.97
N SER A 38 13.45 -1.39 -0.65
CA SER A 38 12.29 -1.87 0.12
C SER A 38 11.13 -0.87 0.14
N GLN A 39 11.41 0.43 0.18
CA GLN A 39 10.39 1.48 0.14
C GLN A 39 9.79 1.61 -1.27
N LEU A 40 10.63 1.54 -2.31
CA LEU A 40 10.18 1.51 -3.71
C LEU A 40 9.25 0.31 -3.98
N PHE A 41 9.58 -0.85 -3.41
CA PHE A 41 8.74 -2.02 -3.52
C PHE A 41 7.35 -1.81 -2.89
N ILE A 42 7.28 -1.28 -1.67
CA ILE A 42 6.01 -0.97 -1.00
C ILE A 42 5.18 0.04 -1.81
N MET A 43 5.83 1.08 -2.33
CA MET A 43 5.19 2.11 -3.15
C MET A 43 4.52 1.50 -4.38
N GLU A 44 5.22 0.64 -5.12
CA GLU A 44 4.67 -0.04 -6.29
C GLU A 44 3.62 -1.10 -5.93
N LEU A 45 3.79 -1.83 -4.83
CA LEU A 45 2.78 -2.76 -4.33
C LEU A 45 1.47 -2.03 -4.03
N ALA A 46 1.52 -0.91 -3.31
CA ALA A 46 0.34 -0.12 -3.01
C ALA A 46 -0.34 0.41 -4.28
N ARG A 47 0.45 0.80 -5.28
CA ARG A 47 -0.06 1.23 -6.59
C ARG A 47 -0.82 0.12 -7.31
N GLU A 48 -0.30 -1.11 -7.30
CA GLU A 48 -0.98 -2.25 -7.91
C GLU A 48 -2.24 -2.63 -7.14
N LEU A 49 -2.20 -2.68 -5.81
CA LEU A 49 -3.38 -2.94 -4.99
C LEU A 49 -4.47 -1.87 -5.18
N ASN A 50 -4.09 -0.61 -5.34
CA ASN A 50 -5.02 0.48 -5.67
C ASN A 50 -5.71 0.29 -7.03
N ARG A 51 -5.12 -0.47 -7.96
CA ARG A 51 -5.76 -0.83 -9.24
C ARG A 51 -6.66 -2.05 -9.11
N LEU A 52 -6.35 -2.95 -8.19
CA LEU A 52 -7.10 -4.19 -7.96
C LEU A 52 -8.36 -3.98 -7.14
N CYS A 53 -8.39 -2.98 -6.27
CA CYS A 53 -9.52 -2.70 -5.37
C CYS A 53 -10.32 -1.47 -5.82
N GLN A 54 -11.65 -1.58 -5.80
CA GLN A 54 -12.53 -0.44 -6.06
C GLN A 54 -12.57 0.53 -4.86
N ARG A 55 -12.63 1.84 -5.16
CA ARG A 55 -12.87 2.95 -4.21
C ARG A 55 -11.84 3.12 -3.08
N SER A 56 -10.74 2.38 -3.05
CA SER A 56 -9.69 2.55 -2.04
C SER A 56 -8.65 3.59 -2.48
N ASN A 57 -8.96 4.89 -2.36
CA ASN A 57 -8.00 5.95 -2.67
C ASN A 57 -6.95 6.17 -1.56
N ILE A 58 -7.12 5.53 -0.40
CA ILE A 58 -6.18 5.60 0.73
C ILE A 58 -4.75 5.20 0.33
N LEU A 59 -4.60 4.22 -0.57
CA LEU A 59 -3.29 3.80 -1.07
C LEU A 59 -2.65 4.83 -2.01
N ALA A 60 -3.40 5.84 -2.47
CA ALA A 60 -2.85 6.94 -3.24
C ALA A 60 -1.81 7.72 -2.43
N HIS A 61 -2.09 7.99 -1.16
CA HIS A 61 -1.14 8.62 -0.24
C HIS A 61 0.19 7.87 -0.15
N ILE A 62 0.18 6.56 -0.44
CA ILE A 62 1.38 5.74 -0.46
C ILE A 62 2.16 5.88 -1.75
N TRP A 63 1.54 5.59 -2.88
CA TRP A 63 2.29 5.60 -4.14
C TRP A 63 2.63 7.03 -4.62
N THR A 64 1.99 8.07 -4.07
CA THR A 64 2.37 9.48 -4.27
C THR A 64 3.39 10.00 -3.25
N CYS A 65 3.88 9.16 -2.33
CA CYS A 65 4.86 9.50 -1.29
C CYS A 65 4.41 10.60 -0.31
N GLU A 66 3.10 10.70 -0.04
CA GLU A 66 2.55 11.57 1.00
C GLU A 66 2.71 10.94 2.39
N ASP A 67 2.62 9.62 2.48
CA ASP A 67 2.95 8.85 3.69
C ASP A 67 4.44 8.49 3.74
N VAL A 68 4.97 8.32 4.95
CA VAL A 68 6.41 8.16 5.22
C VAL A 68 6.66 6.87 6.02
N TRP A 69 7.51 6.00 5.49
CA TRP A 69 7.89 4.71 6.09
C TRP A 69 9.39 4.62 6.31
N PRO A 70 9.84 4.19 7.51
CA PRO A 70 11.21 3.77 7.71
C PRO A 70 11.55 2.53 6.86
N PRO A 71 12.76 2.43 6.27
CA PRO A 71 13.19 1.24 5.51
C PRO A 71 13.03 -0.08 6.25
N GLN A 72 13.34 -0.10 7.56
CA GLN A 72 13.20 -1.31 8.37
C GLN A 72 11.75 -1.80 8.43
N LEU A 73 10.80 -0.88 8.55
CA LEU A 73 9.38 -1.21 8.59
C LEU A 73 8.92 -1.80 7.24
N CYS A 74 9.43 -1.30 6.12
CA CYS A 74 9.17 -1.88 4.80
C CYS A 74 9.75 -3.30 4.68
N ARG A 75 10.97 -3.53 5.18
CA ARG A 75 11.62 -4.85 5.17
C ARG A 75 10.83 -5.87 6.00
N ASP A 76 10.49 -5.52 7.23
CA ASP A 76 9.71 -6.39 8.12
C ASP A 76 8.35 -6.73 7.48
N PHE A 77 7.68 -5.74 6.89
CA PHE A 77 6.44 -5.95 6.16
C PHE A 77 6.58 -6.97 5.03
N ILE A 78 7.61 -6.82 4.19
CA ILE A 78 7.84 -7.69 3.02
C ILE A 78 8.05 -9.14 3.46
N VAL A 79 8.89 -9.37 4.48
CA VAL A 79 9.17 -10.71 5.01
C VAL A 79 7.91 -11.34 5.62
N ASP A 80 7.21 -10.60 6.48
CA ASP A 80 6.00 -11.08 7.15
C ASP A 80 4.91 -11.46 6.13
N TRP A 81 4.74 -10.65 5.09
CA TRP A 81 3.72 -10.89 4.07
C TRP A 81 4.09 -12.01 3.11
N ALA A 82 5.35 -12.13 2.71
CA ALA A 82 5.81 -13.28 1.94
C ALA A 82 5.49 -14.59 2.68
N ALA A 83 5.79 -14.66 3.98
CA ALA A 83 5.48 -15.84 4.81
C ALA A 83 3.97 -16.10 5.00
N VAL A 84 3.12 -15.05 4.99
CA VAL A 84 1.65 -15.23 5.00
C VAL A 84 1.17 -15.79 3.67
N LEU A 85 1.67 -15.26 2.56
CA LEU A 85 1.30 -15.69 1.21
C LEU A 85 1.77 -17.12 0.95
N GLU A 86 3.01 -17.47 1.29
CA GLU A 86 3.49 -18.85 1.18
C GLU A 86 2.55 -19.83 1.89
N ARG A 87 2.21 -19.57 3.16
CA ARG A 87 1.31 -20.46 3.91
C ARG A 87 -0.10 -20.55 3.35
N ARG A 88 -0.62 -19.48 2.74
CA ARG A 88 -2.02 -19.43 2.24
C ARG A 88 -2.15 -19.76 0.74
N VAL A 89 -1.07 -19.67 -0.04
CA VAL A 89 -1.07 -19.78 -1.50
C VAL A 89 -0.30 -21.02 -1.99
N GLN A 90 0.62 -21.61 -1.20
CA GLN A 90 1.37 -22.82 -1.60
C GLN A 90 0.48 -24.03 -1.97
N HIS A 91 -0.79 -24.06 -1.58
CA HIS A 91 -1.73 -25.10 -2.00
C HIS A 91 -2.35 -24.90 -3.40
N LYS A 92 -2.05 -23.80 -4.11
CA LYS A 92 -2.67 -23.47 -5.41
C LYS A 92 -1.67 -23.25 -6.56
N ILE A 93 -0.37 -23.19 -6.29
CA ILE A 93 0.65 -22.94 -7.32
C ILE A 93 1.01 -24.28 -8.00
N LEU A 94 0.26 -24.63 -9.05
CA LEU A 94 0.80 -25.53 -10.07
C LEU A 94 1.92 -24.77 -10.82
N PRO A 95 3.04 -25.41 -11.21
CA PRO A 95 4.03 -24.78 -12.07
C PRO A 95 3.45 -24.68 -13.47
N SER A 96 2.74 -23.59 -13.74
CA SER A 96 2.24 -23.29 -15.07
C SER A 96 3.28 -22.41 -15.78
N GLU A 97 4.03 -23.04 -16.68
CA GLU A 97 4.88 -22.40 -17.67
C GLU A 97 4.06 -21.46 -18.55
N PHE A 98 3.76 -20.23 -18.12
CA PHE A 98 3.07 -19.26 -18.99
C PHE A 98 3.77 -17.91 -19.05
N GLN A 99 4.57 -17.85 -20.10
CA GLN A 99 4.68 -16.78 -21.11
C GLN A 99 4.95 -15.35 -20.61
N TYR A 100 6.15 -14.93 -21.00
CA TYR A 100 6.50 -13.55 -21.29
C TYR A 100 5.43 -12.94 -22.21
N GLU A 101 4.71 -11.94 -21.72
CA GLU A 101 4.69 -10.66 -22.41
C GLU A 101 4.09 -9.53 -21.56
N LYS A 102 4.62 -8.34 -21.86
CA LYS A 102 4.23 -7.02 -21.36
C LYS A 102 4.62 -6.70 -19.92
N ARG A 103 5.67 -5.88 -19.79
CA ARG A 103 5.58 -4.46 -19.38
C ARG A 103 6.94 -3.90 -18.93
N ALA A 104 7.15 -2.60 -19.18
CA ALA A 104 8.28 -1.79 -18.70
C ALA A 104 8.51 -1.79 -17.16
N TRP A 105 7.53 -2.20 -16.34
CA TRP A 105 7.73 -2.35 -14.88
C TRP A 105 8.50 -3.62 -14.51
N ARG A 106 8.47 -4.65 -15.37
CA ARG A 106 9.24 -5.88 -15.16
C ARG A 106 10.72 -5.56 -15.24
N GLU A 107 11.14 -4.71 -16.17
CA GLU A 107 12.53 -4.27 -16.29
C GLU A 107 12.96 -3.45 -15.06
N GLN A 108 12.14 -2.50 -14.60
CA GLN A 108 12.50 -1.70 -13.43
C GLN A 108 12.56 -2.51 -12.12
N LEU A 109 11.71 -3.54 -11.95
CA LEU A 109 11.70 -4.42 -10.77
C LEU A 109 12.65 -5.62 -10.89
N LEU A 110 12.87 -6.19 -12.09
CA LEU A 110 13.93 -7.18 -12.33
C LEU A 110 15.29 -6.54 -12.12
N CYS A 111 15.53 -5.32 -12.61
CA CYS A 111 16.78 -4.61 -12.32
C CYS A 111 17.01 -4.46 -10.82
N MET A 112 15.98 -4.21 -10.00
CA MET A 112 16.10 -4.19 -8.53
C MET A 112 16.36 -5.58 -7.92
N LEU A 113 15.74 -6.64 -8.46
CA LEU A 113 15.92 -8.03 -8.01
C LEU A 113 17.29 -8.64 -8.43
N GLU A 114 17.81 -8.27 -9.59
CA GLU A 114 19.05 -8.79 -10.18
C GLU A 114 20.30 -8.03 -9.71
N SER A 115 20.16 -6.79 -9.22
CA SER A 115 21.29 -5.95 -8.80
C SER A 115 21.85 -6.25 -7.41
N GLY A 116 21.51 -7.40 -6.79
CA GLY A 116 22.01 -7.74 -5.46
C GLY A 116 21.59 -6.69 -4.43
N GLY A 117 20.28 -6.44 -4.36
CA GLY A 117 19.68 -5.46 -3.46
C GLY A 117 19.79 -5.81 -1.96
N GLU A 118 19.38 -4.85 -1.13
CA GLU A 118 19.47 -4.91 0.34
C GLU A 118 19.00 -6.27 0.90
N TYR A 119 19.89 -6.97 1.62
CA TYR A 119 19.55 -8.10 2.50
C TYR A 119 18.83 -9.31 1.85
N ASP A 120 19.23 -9.75 0.64
CA ASP A 120 18.68 -10.95 -0.02
C ASP A 120 17.12 -11.03 0.02
N MET A 121 16.47 -9.89 -0.22
CA MET A 121 15.01 -9.78 -0.16
C MET A 121 14.32 -10.25 -1.45
N GLY A 122 15.09 -10.72 -2.43
CA GLY A 122 14.61 -11.12 -3.75
C GLY A 122 13.51 -12.19 -3.72
N PRO A 123 13.67 -13.29 -2.95
CA PRO A 123 12.66 -14.34 -2.85
C PRO A 123 11.33 -13.84 -2.29
N HIS A 124 11.36 -13.04 -1.22
CA HIS A 124 10.16 -12.52 -0.56
C HIS A 124 9.37 -11.57 -1.47
N LYS A 125 10.08 -10.67 -2.17
CA LYS A 125 9.47 -9.77 -3.15
C LYS A 125 8.83 -10.54 -4.30
N ARG A 126 9.50 -11.60 -4.79
CA ARG A 126 8.99 -12.45 -5.87
C ARG A 126 7.66 -13.13 -5.49
N VAL A 127 7.56 -13.71 -4.30
CA VAL A 127 6.32 -14.32 -3.80
C VAL A 127 5.15 -13.34 -3.83
N ILE A 128 5.35 -12.12 -3.32
CA ILE A 128 4.29 -11.10 -3.31
C ILE A 128 3.92 -10.66 -4.73
N MET A 129 4.90 -10.52 -5.63
CA MET A 129 4.66 -10.10 -7.01
C MET A 129 3.92 -11.15 -7.82
N ASP A 130 4.32 -12.41 -7.69
CA ASP A 130 3.68 -13.52 -8.40
C ASP A 130 2.22 -13.68 -7.95
N TRP A 131 1.97 -13.60 -6.64
CA TRP A 131 0.62 -13.55 -6.09
C TRP A 131 -0.18 -12.35 -6.64
N THR A 132 0.39 -11.14 -6.62
CA THR A 132 -0.29 -9.94 -7.12
C THR A 132 -0.66 -10.07 -8.60
N ARG A 133 0.19 -10.71 -9.40
CA ARG A 133 -0.07 -10.99 -10.82
C ARG A 133 -1.20 -12.00 -11.00
N GLU A 134 -1.19 -13.08 -10.23
CA GLU A 134 -2.24 -14.10 -10.25
C GLU A 134 -3.61 -13.47 -9.94
N ILE A 135 -3.69 -12.67 -8.87
CA ILE A 135 -4.89 -11.92 -8.53
C ILE A 135 -5.31 -11.02 -9.69
N ARG A 136 -4.40 -10.22 -10.25
CA ARG A 136 -4.67 -9.33 -11.38
C ARG A 136 -5.21 -10.05 -12.61
N SER A 137 -4.75 -11.27 -12.87
CA SER A 137 -5.22 -12.08 -14.00
C SER A 137 -6.68 -12.53 -13.83
N ARG A 138 -7.16 -12.62 -12.58
CA ARG A 138 -8.50 -13.09 -12.22
C ARG A 138 -9.48 -11.96 -11.95
N THR A 139 -9.04 -10.87 -11.34
CA THR A 139 -9.89 -9.78 -10.83
C THR A 139 -10.12 -8.67 -11.84
N GLN A 140 -10.59 -9.01 -13.06
CA GLN A 140 -11.14 -8.01 -13.97
C GLN A 140 -12.65 -8.22 -14.11
N PRO A 141 -13.49 -7.26 -13.65
CA PRO A 141 -13.18 -5.90 -13.16
C PRO A 141 -12.57 -5.85 -11.73
N PRO A 142 -12.02 -4.69 -11.29
CA PRO A 142 -11.47 -4.52 -9.94
C PRO A 142 -12.43 -4.99 -8.85
N MET A 143 -11.89 -5.62 -7.81
CA MET A 143 -12.63 -6.27 -6.73
C MET A 143 -13.16 -5.26 -5.71
N TRP A 144 -14.39 -5.48 -5.22
CA TRP A 144 -14.95 -4.71 -4.10
C TRP A 144 -14.64 -5.41 -2.76
N PRO A 145 -13.82 -4.81 -1.88
CA PRO A 145 -13.37 -5.47 -0.63
C PRO A 145 -14.47 -5.71 0.42
N GLY A 146 -15.69 -5.25 0.16
CA GLY A 146 -16.80 -5.27 1.11
C GLY A 146 -16.89 -4.00 1.95
N GLU A 147 -18.12 -3.67 2.37
CA GLU A 147 -18.40 -2.49 3.18
C GLU A 147 -17.64 -2.44 4.51
N PRO A 148 -17.51 -3.54 5.29
CA PRO A 148 -16.75 -3.50 6.54
C PRO A 148 -15.27 -3.14 6.34
N THR A 149 -14.66 -3.67 5.27
CA THR A 149 -13.27 -3.35 4.92
C THR A 149 -13.12 -1.88 4.57
N MET A 150 -14.07 -1.33 3.81
CA MET A 150 -14.07 0.07 3.40
C MET A 150 -14.20 1.03 4.59
N LEU A 151 -15.12 0.77 5.52
CA LEU A 151 -15.26 1.57 6.74
C LEU A 151 -13.98 1.57 7.58
N MET A 152 -13.29 0.44 7.64
CA MET A 152 -12.01 0.34 8.35
C MET A 152 -10.89 1.10 7.63
N LEU A 153 -10.87 1.09 6.29
CA LEU A 153 -9.94 1.91 5.51
C LEU A 153 -10.21 3.40 5.75
N ASP A 154 -11.48 3.83 5.75
CA ASP A 154 -11.85 5.23 6.04
C ASP A 154 -11.40 5.67 7.45
N ASP A 155 -11.55 4.81 8.47
CA ASP A 155 -11.04 5.09 9.82
C ASP A 155 -9.52 5.19 9.83
N LEU A 156 -8.80 4.26 9.18
CA LEU A 156 -7.34 4.30 9.09
C LEU A 156 -6.85 5.60 8.46
N GLU A 157 -7.48 6.04 7.37
CA GLU A 157 -7.16 7.31 6.72
C GLU A 157 -7.40 8.50 7.66
N LEU A 158 -8.52 8.49 8.38
CA LEU A 158 -8.85 9.52 9.35
C LEU A 158 -7.85 9.59 10.51
N GLN A 159 -7.44 8.44 11.07
CA GLN A 159 -6.46 8.39 12.15
C GLN A 159 -5.07 8.85 11.66
N TRP A 160 -4.69 8.49 10.44
CA TRP A 160 -3.44 8.94 9.82
C TRP A 160 -3.44 10.46 9.59
N LYS A 161 -4.50 11.03 9.01
CA LYS A 161 -4.64 12.49 8.84
C LYS A 161 -4.61 13.25 10.16
N ARG A 162 -5.01 12.63 11.26
CA ARG A 162 -4.94 13.17 12.63
C ARG A 162 -3.58 12.95 13.32
N GLY A 163 -2.62 12.31 12.65
CA GLY A 163 -1.30 11.99 13.19
C GLY A 163 -1.30 10.90 14.26
N ARG A 164 -2.42 10.18 14.44
CA ARG A 164 -2.55 9.08 15.43
C ARG A 164 -2.06 7.75 14.90
N LEU A 165 -2.02 7.61 13.59
CA LEU A 165 -1.44 6.47 12.91
C LEU A 165 -0.15 6.93 12.19
N PRO A 166 1.01 6.31 12.47
CA PRO A 166 2.28 6.80 11.94
C PRO A 166 2.46 6.51 10.44
N THR A 167 1.81 5.47 9.91
CA THR A 167 1.90 5.06 8.51
C THR A 167 0.60 4.39 8.04
N LEU A 168 0.38 4.36 6.73
CA LEU A 168 -0.74 3.70 6.05
C LEU A 168 -0.43 2.27 5.62
N LEU A 169 0.72 1.69 5.97
CA LEU A 169 0.98 0.26 5.78
C LEU A 169 -0.13 -0.66 6.30
N PRO A 170 -0.81 -0.37 7.43
CA PRO A 170 -1.94 -1.18 7.89
C PRO A 170 -3.10 -1.25 6.86
N ALA A 171 -3.27 -0.24 6.01
CA ALA A 171 -4.24 -0.26 4.91
C ALA A 171 -3.83 -1.23 3.80
N VAL A 172 -2.54 -1.28 3.47
CA VAL A 172 -1.96 -2.27 2.53
C VAL A 172 -2.23 -3.68 3.06
N GLU A 173 -1.97 -3.92 4.35
CA GLU A 173 -2.21 -5.21 4.98
C GLU A 173 -3.68 -5.65 4.89
N LEU A 174 -4.60 -4.73 5.20
CA LEU A 174 -6.02 -5.00 5.21
C LEU A 174 -6.52 -5.36 3.81
N LEU A 175 -6.05 -4.65 2.78
CA LEU A 175 -6.39 -4.94 1.39
C LEU A 175 -5.80 -6.26 0.89
N MET A 176 -4.56 -6.58 1.24
CA MET A 176 -3.97 -7.88 0.91
C MET A 176 -4.76 -9.03 1.57
N LEU A 177 -5.20 -8.88 2.82
CA LEU A 177 -6.08 -9.86 3.47
C LEU A 177 -7.43 -9.96 2.77
N ALA A 178 -8.03 -8.85 2.35
CA ALA A 178 -9.31 -8.86 1.64
C ALA A 178 -9.21 -9.62 0.31
N LEU A 179 -8.16 -9.36 -0.46
CA LEU A 179 -7.88 -10.07 -1.72
C LEU A 179 -7.63 -11.56 -1.50
N LEU A 180 -6.88 -11.94 -0.47
CA LEU A 180 -6.67 -13.35 -0.12
C LEU A 180 -7.97 -14.06 0.26
N ASN A 181 -8.86 -13.38 0.99
CA ASN A 181 -10.13 -13.96 1.43
C ASN A 181 -11.19 -14.02 0.33
N ALA A 182 -11.08 -13.18 -0.71
CA ALA A 182 -11.98 -13.25 -1.86
C ALA A 182 -11.93 -14.64 -2.54
N ASP A 183 -10.76 -15.28 -2.55
CA ASP A 183 -10.52 -16.59 -3.16
C ASP A 183 -10.59 -17.78 -2.16
N ALA A 184 -10.97 -17.52 -0.91
CA ALA A 184 -11.06 -18.54 0.13
C ALA A 184 -12.38 -19.35 -0.01
N PRO A 185 -12.34 -20.69 0.13
CA PRO A 185 -13.55 -21.51 0.06
C PRO A 185 -14.53 -21.21 1.20
N VAL A 186 -14.02 -20.71 2.33
CA VAL A 186 -14.80 -20.21 3.47
C VAL A 186 -14.48 -18.74 3.64
N LYS A 187 -15.49 -17.89 3.55
CA LYS A 187 -15.33 -16.43 3.74
C LYS A 187 -15.08 -16.14 5.21
N GLU A 188 -13.83 -15.86 5.57
CA GLU A 188 -13.46 -15.34 6.89
C GLU A 188 -13.88 -13.87 7.02
N ASP A 189 -14.21 -13.44 8.22
CA ASP A 189 -14.37 -12.01 8.51
C ASP A 189 -13.00 -11.34 8.49
N VAL A 190 -12.69 -10.70 7.36
CA VAL A 190 -11.42 -10.03 7.08
C VAL A 190 -11.09 -9.01 8.17
N THR A 191 -12.08 -8.22 8.58
CA THR A 191 -11.89 -7.14 9.56
C THR A 191 -11.58 -7.71 10.95
N LYS A 192 -12.30 -8.73 11.39
CA LYS A 192 -12.01 -9.41 12.67
C LYS A 192 -10.64 -10.07 12.66
N THR A 193 -10.30 -10.78 11.58
CA THR A 193 -9.01 -11.47 11.45
C THR A 193 -7.85 -10.48 11.50
N TRP A 194 -7.98 -9.36 10.77
CA TRP A 194 -7.00 -8.28 10.78
C TRP A 194 -6.85 -7.64 12.17
N LEU A 195 -7.96 -7.30 12.83
CA LEU A 195 -7.95 -6.71 14.18
C LEU A 195 -7.30 -7.65 15.21
N LEU A 196 -7.63 -8.93 15.19
CA LEU A 196 -7.03 -9.93 16.08
C LEU A 196 -5.52 -10.07 15.85
N LYS A 197 -5.07 -10.05 14.57
CA LYS A 197 -3.64 -10.06 14.23
C LYS A 197 -2.95 -8.81 14.78
N LYS A 198 -3.53 -7.62 14.57
CA LYS A 198 -2.98 -6.35 15.07
C LYS A 198 -2.89 -6.30 16.60
N GLN A 199 -3.94 -6.73 17.29
CA GLN A 199 -3.97 -6.75 18.75
C GLN A 199 -2.90 -7.70 19.32
N ARG A 200 -2.70 -8.87 18.70
CA ARG A 200 -1.65 -9.82 19.09
C ARG A 200 -0.26 -9.22 18.91
N SER A 201 0.03 -8.60 17.76
CA SER A 201 1.33 -7.95 17.51
C SER A 201 1.62 -6.82 18.49
N GLN A 202 0.63 -5.99 18.82
CA GLN A 202 0.79 -4.93 19.82
C GLN A 202 1.11 -5.48 21.22
N ARG A 203 0.41 -6.55 21.65
CA ARG A 203 0.68 -7.20 22.96
C ARG A 203 2.09 -7.80 23.03
N MET A 204 2.56 -8.42 21.94
CA MET A 204 3.92 -8.98 21.89
C MET A 204 4.98 -7.88 21.92
N GLY A 205 4.78 -6.78 21.19
CA GLY A 205 5.68 -5.62 21.24
C GLY A 205 5.68 -4.89 22.59
N ALA A 206 4.57 -4.89 23.33
CA ALA A 206 4.52 -4.37 24.70
C ALA A 206 5.33 -5.24 25.67
N ARG A 207 5.19 -6.57 25.59
CA ARG A 207 5.93 -7.54 26.41
C ARG A 207 7.44 -7.55 26.13
N ALA A 208 7.84 -7.40 24.88
CA ALA A 208 9.26 -7.32 24.50
C ALA A 208 9.94 -6.06 25.04
N ARG A 209 9.20 -4.95 25.17
CA ARG A 209 9.71 -3.71 25.79
C ARG A 209 9.85 -3.82 27.31
N THR A 210 8.97 -4.57 27.98
CA THR A 210 9.08 -4.78 29.44
C THR A 210 10.28 -5.61 29.85
N ARG A 211 10.74 -6.53 28.97
CA ARG A 211 11.95 -7.35 29.22
C ARG A 211 13.28 -6.64 28.95
N LYS A 212 13.29 -5.49 28.26
CA LYS A 212 14.50 -4.70 28.02
C LYS A 212 14.83 -3.71 29.15
N HIS A 213 13.98 -3.65 30.18
CA HIS A 213 14.11 -2.76 31.34
C HIS A 213 14.21 -3.52 32.67
N LEU A 214 14.55 -4.82 32.61
CA LEU A 214 14.93 -5.70 33.73
C LEU A 214 16.34 -6.21 33.46
#